data_AF-A0A439V323-F1
#
_entry.id   AF-A0A439V323-F1
#
_cell.length_a   1.000
_cell.length_b   1.000
_cell.length_c   1.000
_cell.angle_alpha   90.00
_cell.angle_beta   90.00
_cell.angle_gamma   90.00
#
_symmetry.space_group_name_H-M   'P 1'
#
loop_
_entity.id
_entity.type
_entity.pdbx_description
1 polymer ?
#
loop_
_entity_poly.entity_id
_entity_poly.type
_entity_poly.pdbx_seq_one_letter_code
_entity_poly.pdbx_strand_id
1 'polypeptide(L)' 'MTIEKHAGQQQIVCECGASQTRTYQADEFDVMVSDARREGFVFAKVAGEWTHTCQDCARPARPQGRLL' A
#
# COMPACT_ATOMS: atom_id res chain seq x y z
N MET A 1 -8.55 1.60 -0.68
CA MET A 1 -7.41 0.88 -0.05
C MET A 1 -7.89 0.22 1.24
N THR A 2 -7.53 -1.04 1.52
CA THR A 2 -8.02 -1.76 2.70
C THR A 2 -6.94 -2.68 3.29
N ILE A 3 -7.16 -3.13 4.52
CA ILE A 3 -6.41 -4.24 5.12
C ILE A 3 -7.37 -5.43 5.14
N GLU A 4 -7.11 -6.41 4.29
CA GLU A 4 -7.94 -7.62 4.23
C GLU A 4 -7.52 -8.62 5.29
N LYS A 5 -8.51 -9.25 5.93
CA LYS A 5 -8.30 -10.29 6.93
C LYS A 5 -8.69 -11.64 6.37
N HIS A 6 -7.75 -12.56 6.27
CA HIS A 6 -7.98 -13.95 5.84
C HIS A 6 -7.48 -14.92 6.92
N ALA A 7 -8.38 -15.72 7.48
CA ALA A 7 -8.05 -16.78 8.45
C ALA A 7 -7.14 -16.32 9.61
N GLY A 8 -7.38 -15.13 10.14
CA GLY A 8 -6.59 -14.52 11.24
C GLY A 8 -5.39 -13.70 10.78
N GLN A 9 -4.98 -13.83 9.52
CA GLN A 9 -3.89 -13.08 8.94
C GLN A 9 -4.40 -11.81 8.21
N GLN A 10 -3.55 -10.82 8.08
CA GLN A 10 -3.81 -9.51 7.52
C GLN A 10 -2.85 -9.24 6.36
N GLN A 11 -3.34 -8.53 5.35
CA GLN A 11 -2.53 -8.04 4.25
C GLN A 11 -3.01 -6.67 3.77
N ILE A 12 -2.07 -5.86 3.31
CA ILE A 12 -2.33 -4.53 2.77
C ILE A 12 -2.71 -4.67 1.29
N VAL A 13 -3.86 -4.10 0.94
CA VAL A 13 -4.41 -4.14 -0.42
C VAL A 13 -4.71 -2.73 -0.90
N CYS A 14 -4.11 -2.38 -2.03
CA CYS A 14 -4.36 -1.15 -2.75
C CYS A 14 -5.76 -1.18 -3.39
N GLU A 15 -6.34 -0.02 -3.66
CA GLU A 15 -7.64 0.08 -4.32
C GLU A 15 -7.65 -0.49 -5.75
N CYS A 16 -6.50 -0.50 -6.43
CA CYS A 16 -6.36 -1.11 -7.75
C CYS A 16 -6.33 -2.66 -7.72
N GLY A 17 -6.42 -3.28 -6.53
CA GLY A 17 -6.36 -4.73 -6.35
C GLY A 17 -4.94 -5.28 -6.13
N ALA A 18 -3.90 -4.44 -6.17
CA ALA A 18 -2.55 -4.86 -5.83
C ALA A 18 -2.43 -5.13 -4.32
N SER A 19 -2.01 -6.33 -3.94
CA SER A 19 -1.74 -6.72 -2.55
C SER A 19 -0.23 -6.82 -2.30
N GLN A 20 0.16 -6.63 -1.05
CA GLN A 20 1.51 -7.03 -0.60
C GLN A 20 1.71 -8.55 -0.75
N THR A 21 2.96 -9.00 -0.83
CA THR A 21 3.30 -10.38 -1.17
C THR A 21 2.98 -11.37 -0.04
N ARG A 22 3.07 -10.93 1.22
CA ARG A 22 2.95 -11.78 2.40
C ARG A 22 1.71 -11.46 3.23
N THR A 23 1.27 -12.41 4.05
CA THR A 23 0.22 -12.22 5.05
C THR A 23 0.82 -12.28 6.45
N TYR A 24 0.28 -11.50 7.40
CA TYR A 24 0.85 -11.32 8.75
C TYR A 24 -0.21 -11.53 9.83
N GLN A 25 0.16 -11.93 11.04
CA GLN A 25 -0.81 -11.94 12.13
C GLN A 25 -1.22 -10.52 12.54
N ALA A 26 -2.34 -10.41 13.26
CA ALA A 26 -2.86 -9.11 13.69
C ALA A 26 -1.90 -8.36 14.65
N ASP A 27 -1.12 -9.08 15.45
CA ASP A 27 -0.11 -8.52 16.35
C ASP A 27 1.20 -8.13 15.63
N GLU A 28 1.37 -8.54 14.37
CA GLU A 28 2.54 -8.25 13.54
C GLU A 28 2.35 -7.02 12.63
N PHE A 29 1.41 -6.13 12.98
CA PHE A 29 1.05 -4.97 12.15
C PHE A 29 2.24 -4.07 11.79
N ASP A 30 3.15 -3.83 12.74
CA ASP A 30 4.33 -2.97 12.48
C ASP A 30 5.30 -3.60 11.48
N VAL A 31 5.48 -4.92 11.57
CA VAL A 31 6.28 -5.71 10.62
C VAL A 31 5.62 -5.67 9.24
N MET A 32 4.29 -5.86 9.19
CA MET A 32 3.50 -5.79 7.97
C MET A 32 3.69 -4.45 7.24
N VAL A 33 3.55 -3.32 7.95
CA VAL A 33 3.74 -1.99 7.37
C VAL A 33 5.19 -1.78 6.92
N SER A 34 6.16 -2.25 7.70
CA SER A 34 7.58 -2.13 7.37
C SER A 34 7.95 -2.89 6.09
N ASP A 35 7.45 -4.11 5.93
CA ASP A 35 7.68 -4.91 4.73
C ASP A 35 6.90 -4.36 3.53
N ALA A 36 5.65 -3.93 3.70
CA ALA A 36 4.91 -3.28 2.62
C ALA A 36 5.63 -2.04 2.08
N ARG A 37 6.24 -1.22 2.96
CA ARG A 37 7.08 -0.09 2.55
C ARG A 37 8.31 -0.53 1.75
N ARG A 38 8.94 -1.64 2.12
CA ARG A 38 10.07 -2.23 1.37
C ARG A 38 9.64 -2.77 0.01
N GLU A 39 8.40 -3.27 -0.10
CA GLU A 39 7.78 -3.70 -1.36
C GLU A 39 7.35 -2.51 -2.25
N GLY A 40 7.42 -1.27 -1.75
CA GLY A 40 7.12 -0.06 -2.50
C GLY A 40 5.73 0.52 -2.24
N PHE A 41 4.98 0.02 -1.26
CA PHE A 41 3.77 0.69 -0.80
C PHE A 41 4.10 2.03 -0.14
N VAL A 42 3.30 3.03 -0.47
CA VAL A 42 3.40 4.37 0.06
C VAL A 42 2.29 4.58 1.08
N PHE A 43 2.67 5.02 2.27
CA PHE A 43 1.74 5.35 3.35
C PHE A 43 1.78 6.86 3.56
N ALA A 44 0.64 7.53 3.40
CA ALA A 44 0.51 8.97 3.52
C ALA A 44 -0.65 9.32 4.45
N LYS A 45 -0.63 10.52 5.03
CA LYS A 45 -1.76 11.04 5.79
C LYS A 45 -2.50 12.05 4.93
N VAL A 46 -3.73 11.74 4.53
CA VAL A 46 -4.57 12.60 3.67
C VAL A 46 -5.79 13.03 4.47
N ALA A 47 -6.02 14.34 4.58
CA ALA A 47 -7.13 14.92 5.36
C ALA A 47 -7.23 14.43 6.82
N GLY A 48 -6.10 14.06 7.43
CA GLY A 48 -6.05 13.56 8.81
C GLY A 48 -6.17 12.04 8.95
N GLU A 49 -6.43 11.32 7.87
CA GLU A 49 -6.56 9.85 7.84
C GLU A 49 -5.34 9.21 7.19
N TRP A 50 -4.94 8.03 7.68
CA TRP A 50 -3.85 7.27 7.09
C TRP A 50 -4.33 6.52 5.85
N THR A 51 -3.61 6.72 4.76
CA THR A 51 -3.85 6.13 3.45
C THR A 51 -2.64 5.31 3.02
N HIS A 52 -2.88 4.26 2.25
CA HIS A 52 -1.84 3.44 1.64
C HIS A 52 -2.15 3.15 0.18
N THR A 53 -1.12 3.22 -0.68
CA THR A 53 -1.21 2.95 -2.11
C THR A 53 -0.01 2.15 -2.57
N CYS A 54 -0.17 1.27 -3.56
CA CYS A 54 0.96 0.55 -4.15
C CYS A 54 1.87 1.52 -4.93
N GLN A 55 3.09 1.06 -5.24
CA GLN A 55 4.08 1.86 -5.97
C GLN A 55 3.53 2.41 -7.29
N ASP A 56 2.76 1.63 -8.05
CA ASP A 56 2.21 2.05 -9.33
C ASP A 56 1.16 3.16 -9.19
N CYS A 57 0.24 3.04 -8.23
CA CYS A 57 -0.76 4.07 -7.96
C CYS A 57 -0.17 5.32 -7.29
N ALA A 58 0.88 5.15 -6.49
CA ALA A 58 1.57 6.25 -5.84
C ALA A 58 2.52 6.98 -6.80
N ARG A 59 2.87 6.37 -7.94
CA ARG A 59 3.71 7.02 -8.94
C ARG A 59 2.88 8.12 -9.61
N PRO A 60 3.19 9.41 -9.40
CA PRO A 60 2.56 10.44 -10.21
C PRO A 60 2.89 10.12 -11.66
N ALA A 61 1.86 10.11 -12.53
CA ALA A 61 2.07 10.06 -13.95
C ALA A 61 3.16 11.10 -14.25
N ARG A 62 4.36 10.63 -14.65
CA ARG A 62 5.40 11.54 -15.14
C ARG A 62 4.68 12.47 -16.10
N PRO A 63 4.79 13.81 -15.98
CA PRO A 63 4.31 14.66 -17.04
C PRO A 63 5.07 14.18 -18.27
N GLN A 64 4.40 13.45 -19.16
CA GLN A 64 4.95 13.14 -20.46
C GLN A 64 5.23 14.52 -21.03
N GLY A 65 6.52 14.80 -21.17
CA GLY A 65 6.99 16.04 -21.76
C GLY A 65 6.13 16.28 -22.99
N ARG A 66 5.39 17.39 -22.95
CA ARG A 66 4.69 17.92 -24.10
C ARG A 66 5.75 18.06 -25.19
N LEU A 67 5.83 17.06 -26.07
CA LEU A 67 6.57 17.15 -27.32
C LEU A 67 5.84 18.22 -28.12
N LEU A 68 6.36 19.44 -28.03
CA LEU A 68 6.09 20.55 -28.93
C LEU A 68 6.68 20.24 -30.30
#